data_AF-A0A9C6SSK8-F1
#
_entry.id   AF-A0A9C6SSK8-F1
#
_cell.length_a   1.000
_cell.length_b   1.000
_cell.length_c   1.000
_cell.angle_alpha   90.00
_cell.angle_beta   90.00
_cell.angle_gamma   90.00
#
_symmetry.space_group_name_H-M   'P 1'
#
loop_
_entity.id
_entity.type
_entity.pdbx_description
1 polymer ?
#
loop_
_entity_poly.entity_id
_entity_poly.type
_entity_poly.pdbx_seq_one_letter_code
_entity_poly.pdbx_strand_id
1 'polypeptide(L)'
;MSILRKRLYEFDDALNAEEIDLINLKRLCFHGIPDEGGLRPLCWKLLLNYLPSTRASWSETLIRKRTLYKTFIEDLIVTPGEANSDGERVDVTLHDHPLNLNPDSKWQTYFKDNEVLLQIDKDVRRLCPDISFFQQGTDYPRKEIVNANGQRRLHHRVQHTVLRSANVERKGLGITKQIAVSIRKATEDYAPLAEGGEAHWEVLERILFLYAKLNPGQGYVQGMNEIVGPIYHAFACDPDQNWREHAEADTFFCFTNLMSEIRDFFIKSLDEAEFGINSMMGKLTTQVKVNDPEVWMRLHQQELCPQYYSFRWLTLLLSQEFPLPDVMRIWDSLFADENRFSFLIHICCAMILLLRDQLLAGDFATNVKLLQNFPSVDIQIVLSKAAALAGKSLNSS
;
A
#
# COMPACT_ATOMS: atom_id res chain seq x y z
N MET A 1 32.11 13.69 15.25
CA MET A 1 30.76 13.92 14.65
C MET A 1 29.91 12.72 15.03
N SER A 2 28.67 12.88 15.52
CA SER A 2 27.83 11.72 15.85
C SER A 2 27.51 10.92 14.58
N ILE A 3 27.31 9.61 14.71
CA ILE A 3 27.01 8.70 13.58
C ILE A 3 25.82 9.23 12.77
N LEU A 4 24.76 9.68 13.45
CA LEU A 4 23.58 10.27 12.82
C LEU A 4 23.92 11.52 11.99
N ARG A 5 24.69 12.47 12.54
CA ARG A 5 25.08 13.69 11.81
C ARG A 5 25.92 13.39 10.56
N LYS A 6 26.79 12.37 10.65
CA LYS A 6 27.56 11.92 9.49
C LYS A 6 26.63 11.36 8.41
N ARG A 7 25.66 10.52 8.79
CA ARG A 7 24.67 9.97 7.84
C ARG A 7 23.83 11.07 7.20
N LEU A 8 23.33 12.03 7.97
CA LEU A 8 22.58 13.17 7.43
C LEU A 8 23.41 13.93 6.38
N TYR A 9 24.68 14.21 6.68
CA TYR A 9 25.60 14.83 5.73
C TYR A 9 25.78 13.99 4.44
N GLU A 10 25.95 12.67 4.56
CA GLU A 10 26.07 11.78 3.39
C GLU A 10 24.82 11.82 2.48
N PHE A 11 23.63 11.90 3.07
CA PHE A 11 22.38 12.04 2.32
C PHE A 11 22.26 13.44 1.69
N ASP A 12 22.57 14.50 2.44
CA ASP A 12 22.52 15.87 1.93
C ASP A 12 23.48 16.06 0.75
N ASP A 13 24.71 15.53 0.85
CA ASP A 13 25.71 15.56 -0.23
C ASP A 13 25.21 14.81 -1.47
N ALA A 14 24.70 13.59 -1.29
CA ALA A 14 24.18 12.78 -2.39
C ALA A 14 22.94 13.40 -3.07
N LEU A 15 22.04 13.99 -2.29
CA LEU A 15 20.79 14.52 -2.79
C LEU A 15 20.95 15.89 -3.43
N ASN A 16 21.89 16.73 -2.98
CA ASN A 16 22.06 18.09 -3.51
C ASN A 16 22.87 18.19 -4.82
N ALA A 17 23.42 17.08 -5.32
CA ALA A 17 24.07 17.02 -6.62
C ALA A 17 23.10 17.35 -7.77
N GLU A 18 23.55 18.08 -8.80
CA GLU A 18 22.72 18.41 -9.98
C GLU A 18 22.19 17.14 -10.68
N GLU A 19 23.06 16.14 -10.79
CA GLU A 19 22.75 14.79 -11.23
C GLU A 19 22.99 13.83 -10.06
N ILE A 20 21.92 13.21 -9.56
CA ILE A 20 22.01 12.32 -8.41
C ILE A 20 22.55 10.96 -8.84
N ASP A 21 23.65 10.54 -8.22
CA ASP A 21 24.16 9.18 -8.34
C ASP A 21 23.21 8.20 -7.64
N LEU A 22 22.31 7.59 -8.42
CA LEU A 22 21.35 6.60 -7.94
C LEU A 22 22.02 5.34 -7.36
N ILE A 23 23.22 4.97 -7.80
CA ILE A 23 23.93 3.81 -7.27
C ILE A 23 24.37 4.11 -5.85
N ASN A 24 24.99 5.27 -5.63
CA ASN A 24 25.36 5.72 -4.29
C ASN A 24 24.13 5.93 -3.39
N LEU A 25 23.07 6.55 -3.91
CA LEU A 25 21.84 6.79 -3.15
C LEU A 25 21.20 5.47 -2.71
N LYS A 26 21.07 4.49 -3.61
CA LYS A 26 20.59 3.13 -3.29
C LYS A 26 21.43 2.51 -2.18
N ARG A 27 22.76 2.58 -2.29
CA ARG A 27 23.67 2.07 -1.24
C ARG A 27 23.36 2.71 0.12
N LEU A 28 23.21 4.04 0.20
CA LEU A 28 22.87 4.73 1.44
C LEU A 28 21.51 4.31 1.99
N CYS A 29 20.48 4.28 1.15
CA CYS A 29 19.12 3.90 1.52
C CYS A 29 19.01 2.44 1.96
N PHE A 30 19.83 1.54 1.39
CA PHE A 30 19.83 0.12 1.75
C PHE A 30 20.13 -0.10 3.25
N HIS A 31 20.92 0.78 3.87
CA HIS A 31 21.24 0.75 5.30
C HIS A 31 20.25 1.54 6.17
N GLY A 32 19.08 1.88 5.63
CA GLY A 32 18.02 2.67 6.28
C GLY A 32 18.17 4.17 6.01
N ILE A 33 17.05 4.88 5.99
CA ILE A 33 17.02 6.33 5.79
C ILE A 33 16.74 6.99 7.15
N PRO A 34 17.47 8.05 7.54
CA PRO A 34 17.15 8.80 8.76
C PRO A 34 15.74 9.38 8.72
N ASP A 35 15.05 9.39 9.87
CA ASP A 35 13.70 9.97 9.98
C ASP A 35 13.68 11.50 9.94
N GLU A 36 14.83 12.13 10.19
CA GLU A 36 14.98 13.59 10.22
C GLU A 36 15.05 14.20 8.81
N GLY A 37 14.56 15.43 8.67
CA GLY A 37 14.81 16.27 7.48
C GLY A 37 14.02 15.93 6.22
N GLY A 38 13.00 15.07 6.29
CA GLY A 38 12.20 14.72 5.11
C GLY A 38 12.97 13.91 4.06
N LEU A 39 14.05 13.25 4.47
CA LEU A 39 14.90 12.45 3.58
C LEU A 39 14.16 11.25 2.99
N ARG A 40 13.43 10.49 3.82
CA ARG A 40 12.73 9.27 3.35
C ARG A 40 11.72 9.55 2.24
N PRO A 41 10.80 10.52 2.35
CA PRO A 41 9.90 10.87 1.25
C PRO A 41 10.62 11.17 -0.05
N LEU A 42 11.68 11.97 0.00
CA LEU A 42 12.46 12.34 -1.19
C LEU A 42 13.19 11.14 -1.80
N CYS A 43 13.86 10.33 -0.98
CA CYS A 43 14.51 9.11 -1.42
C CYS A 43 13.52 8.12 -2.04
N TRP A 44 12.35 7.90 -1.44
CA TRP A 44 11.34 7.00 -1.98
C TRP A 44 10.80 7.50 -3.33
N LYS A 45 10.60 8.81 -3.50
CA LYS A 45 10.23 9.40 -4.80
C LYS A 45 11.28 9.11 -5.89
N LEU A 46 12.57 9.08 -5.55
CA LEU A 46 13.65 8.72 -6.48
C LEU A 46 13.69 7.20 -6.73
N LEU A 47 13.65 6.39 -5.68
CA LEU A 47 13.77 4.92 -5.77
C LEU A 47 12.56 4.24 -6.44
N LEU A 48 11.39 4.85 -6.34
CA LEU A 48 10.16 4.43 -7.02
C LEU A 48 9.99 5.10 -8.40
N ASN A 49 11.04 5.70 -8.96
CA ASN A 49 11.06 6.29 -10.30
C ASN A 49 9.98 7.38 -10.52
N TYR A 50 9.60 8.12 -9.47
CA TYR A 50 8.70 9.26 -9.60
C TYR A 50 9.46 10.53 -10.00
N LEU A 51 10.58 10.79 -9.33
CA LEU A 51 11.51 11.86 -9.67
C LEU A 51 12.68 11.31 -10.50
N PRO A 52 13.12 12.01 -11.56
CA PRO A 52 14.34 11.66 -12.29
C PRO A 52 15.59 11.98 -11.47
N SER A 53 16.74 11.42 -11.84
CA SER A 53 18.04 11.71 -11.19
C SER A 53 18.51 13.16 -11.40
N THR A 54 18.12 13.77 -12.52
CA THR A 54 18.46 15.16 -12.85
C THR A 54 17.55 16.16 -12.13
N ARG A 55 18.08 16.90 -11.15
CA ARG A 55 17.31 17.84 -10.31
C ARG A 55 16.66 18.98 -11.10
N ALA A 56 17.31 19.45 -12.16
CA ALA A 56 16.79 20.57 -12.97
C ALA A 56 15.40 20.29 -13.57
N SER A 57 15.06 19.02 -13.79
CA SER A 57 13.78 18.60 -14.37
C SER A 57 12.68 18.31 -13.33
N TRP A 58 12.98 18.42 -12.03
CA TRP A 58 12.02 18.09 -10.97
C TRP A 58 10.81 19.01 -10.98
N SER A 59 11.02 20.32 -11.11
CA SER A 59 9.92 21.30 -11.12
C SER A 59 8.91 20.99 -12.23
N GLU A 60 9.39 20.80 -13.45
CA GLU A 60 8.55 20.44 -14.60
C GLU A 60 7.84 19.09 -14.39
N THR A 61 8.56 18.08 -13.90
CA THR A 61 7.99 16.76 -13.65
C THR A 61 6.87 16.81 -12.61
N LEU A 62 7.08 17.51 -11.49
CA LEU A 62 6.11 17.65 -10.42
C LEU A 62 4.87 18.39 -10.90
N ILE A 63 5.02 19.54 -11.58
CA ILE A 63 3.89 20.29 -12.14
C ILE A 63 3.07 19.39 -13.06
N ARG A 64 3.73 18.77 -14.04
CA ARG A 64 3.06 17.90 -15.03
C ARG A 64 2.30 16.76 -14.37
N LYS A 65 2.92 16.04 -13.41
CA LYS A 65 2.31 14.91 -12.72
C LYS A 65 1.15 15.34 -11.83
N ARG A 66 1.33 16.39 -11.02
CA ARG A 66 0.29 16.89 -10.10
C ARG A 66 -0.90 17.47 -10.86
N THR A 67 -0.69 18.17 -11.98
CA THR A 67 -1.76 18.60 -12.88
C THR A 67 -2.50 17.41 -13.49
N LEU A 68 -1.78 16.40 -13.98
CA LEU A 68 -2.39 15.19 -14.54
C LEU A 68 -3.27 14.47 -13.51
N TYR A 69 -2.79 14.34 -12.26
CA TYR A 69 -3.59 13.75 -11.20
C TYR A 69 -4.86 14.55 -10.89
N LYS A 70 -4.79 15.89 -10.96
CA LYS A 70 -5.99 16.73 -10.85
C LYS A 70 -7.00 16.41 -11.95
N THR A 71 -6.55 16.29 -13.20
CA THR A 71 -7.40 15.90 -14.33
C THR A 71 -8.04 14.52 -14.12
N PHE A 72 -7.31 13.54 -13.58
CA PHE A 72 -7.91 12.24 -13.25
C PHE A 72 -9.04 12.34 -12.23
N ILE A 73 -8.91 13.18 -11.21
CA ILE A 73 -9.99 13.42 -10.25
C ILE A 73 -11.22 14.01 -10.93
N GLU A 74 -11.02 15.02 -11.78
CA GLU A 74 -12.10 15.71 -12.49
C GLU A 74 -12.84 14.79 -13.46
N ASP A 75 -12.11 13.95 -14.19
CA ASP A 75 -12.66 13.11 -15.27
C ASP A 75 -13.23 11.77 -14.77
N LEU A 76 -12.62 11.16 -13.74
CA LEU A 76 -12.95 9.79 -13.33
C LEU A 76 -13.91 9.70 -12.15
N ILE A 77 -14.05 10.76 -11.35
CA ILE A 77 -15.04 10.81 -10.28
C ILE A 77 -16.36 11.31 -10.86
N VAL A 78 -17.16 10.36 -11.35
CA VAL A 78 -18.47 10.64 -11.93
C VAL A 78 -19.50 10.88 -10.82
N THR A 79 -20.17 12.02 -10.86
CA THR A 79 -21.40 12.29 -10.10
C THR A 79 -22.57 12.45 -11.07
N PRO A 80 -23.37 11.39 -11.33
CA PRO A 80 -24.55 11.51 -12.18
C PRO A 80 -25.53 12.54 -11.58
N GLY A 81 -25.93 13.54 -12.36
CA GLY A 81 -26.88 14.58 -11.93
C GLY A 81 -26.26 15.86 -11.37
N GLU A 82 -24.93 16.04 -11.42
CA GLU A 82 -24.33 17.37 -11.21
C GLU A 82 -24.76 18.31 -12.35
N ALA A 83 -25.30 19.47 -11.99
CA ALA A 83 -25.69 20.51 -12.92
C ALA A 83 -24.45 20.96 -13.70
N ASN A 84 -24.57 21.07 -15.03
CA ASN A 84 -23.69 21.97 -15.77
C ASN A 84 -23.78 23.36 -15.11
N SER A 85 -22.73 24.16 -15.23
CA SER A 85 -22.52 25.49 -14.63
C SER A 85 -23.70 26.48 -14.70
N ASP A 86 -24.75 26.17 -15.46
CA ASP A 86 -25.96 26.96 -15.70
C ASP A 86 -27.17 26.60 -14.82
N GLY A 87 -27.01 25.74 -13.80
CA GLY A 87 -28.02 25.59 -12.73
C GLY A 87 -29.30 24.84 -13.08
N GLU A 88 -29.43 24.30 -14.30
CA GLU A 88 -30.51 23.35 -14.63
C GLU A 88 -30.12 21.93 -14.22
N ARG A 89 -30.85 21.36 -13.26
CA ARG A 89 -30.78 19.93 -12.93
C ARG A 89 -31.30 19.12 -14.10
N VAL A 90 -30.41 18.55 -14.90
CA VAL A 90 -30.75 17.52 -15.89
C VAL A 90 -30.77 16.16 -15.17
N ASP A 91 -31.65 16.04 -14.17
CA ASP A 91 -31.65 14.97 -13.15
C ASP A 91 -31.78 13.56 -13.76
N VAL A 92 -32.46 13.44 -14.90
CA VAL A 92 -32.72 12.19 -15.62
C VAL A 92 -33.05 12.57 -17.05
N THR A 93 -32.28 12.10 -18.03
CA THR A 93 -32.71 12.20 -19.44
C THR A 93 -33.36 10.89 -19.86
N LEU A 94 -34.18 10.92 -20.91
CA LEU A 94 -34.64 9.70 -21.58
C LEU A 94 -33.47 8.80 -22.02
N HIS A 95 -32.28 9.36 -22.21
CA HIS A 95 -31.12 8.67 -22.75
C HIS A 95 -30.11 8.20 -21.68
N ASP A 96 -30.13 8.75 -20.47
CA ASP A 96 -29.30 8.30 -19.35
C ASP A 96 -30.01 8.48 -18.00
N HIS A 97 -30.27 7.35 -17.33
CA HIS A 97 -31.07 7.26 -16.11
C HIS A 97 -30.63 6.06 -15.25
N PRO A 98 -30.97 5.99 -13.95
CA PRO A 98 -30.51 4.93 -13.04
C PRO A 98 -30.84 3.48 -13.43
N LEU A 99 -31.81 3.28 -14.32
CA LEU A 99 -32.24 1.96 -14.79
C LEU A 99 -31.78 1.69 -16.22
N ASN A 100 -30.94 2.57 -16.78
CA ASN A 100 -30.44 2.42 -18.14
C ASN A 100 -29.50 1.21 -18.18
N LEU A 101 -29.71 0.31 -19.14
CA LEU A 101 -28.89 -0.89 -19.32
C LEU A 101 -27.72 -0.67 -20.29
N ASN A 102 -27.64 0.51 -20.91
CA ASN A 102 -26.54 0.85 -21.80
C ASN A 102 -25.20 0.81 -21.03
N PRO A 103 -24.20 0.04 -21.48
CA PRO A 103 -22.86 0.03 -20.89
C PRO A 103 -22.20 1.40 -20.78
N ASP A 104 -22.53 2.33 -21.69
CA ASP A 104 -21.98 3.70 -21.73
C ASP A 104 -22.72 4.68 -20.81
N SER A 105 -23.73 4.21 -20.07
CA SER A 105 -24.48 5.02 -19.10
C SER A 105 -23.58 5.50 -17.96
N LYS A 106 -23.68 6.79 -17.60
CA LYS A 106 -23.00 7.33 -16.42
C LYS A 106 -23.53 6.70 -15.14
N TRP A 107 -24.83 6.36 -15.10
CA TRP A 107 -25.44 5.65 -13.99
C TRP A 107 -24.92 4.23 -13.82
N GLN A 108 -24.77 3.46 -14.91
CA GLN A 108 -24.15 2.13 -14.84
C GLN A 108 -22.72 2.18 -14.34
N THR A 109 -21.93 3.13 -14.84
CA THR A 109 -20.57 3.38 -14.38
C THR A 109 -20.57 3.73 -12.89
N TYR A 110 -21.45 4.62 -12.44
CA TYR A 110 -21.58 5.00 -11.04
C TYR A 110 -21.90 3.82 -10.11
N PHE A 111 -22.80 2.92 -10.50
CA PHE A 111 -23.14 1.75 -9.68
C PHE A 111 -21.99 0.74 -9.61
N LYS A 112 -21.31 0.47 -10.73
CA LYS A 112 -20.10 -0.38 -10.74
C LYS A 112 -19.00 0.22 -9.86
N ASP A 113 -18.80 1.52 -9.95
CA ASP A 113 -17.83 2.25 -9.13
C ASP A 113 -18.16 2.11 -7.64
N ASN A 114 -19.44 2.13 -7.25
CA ASN A 114 -19.84 1.96 -5.85
C ASN A 114 -19.53 0.56 -5.29
N GLU A 115 -19.55 -0.49 -6.12
CA GLU A 115 -19.15 -1.84 -5.69
C GLU A 115 -17.65 -1.92 -5.36
N VAL A 116 -16.83 -1.25 -6.17
CA VAL A 116 -15.38 -1.14 -5.94
C VAL A 116 -15.11 -0.27 -4.70
N LEU A 117 -15.77 0.88 -4.60
CA LEU A 117 -15.64 1.79 -3.45
C LEU A 117 -16.03 1.14 -2.13
N LEU A 118 -17.07 0.30 -2.11
CA LEU A 118 -17.48 -0.42 -0.89
C LEU A 118 -16.37 -1.36 -0.37
N GLN A 119 -15.54 -1.92 -1.26
CA GLN A 119 -14.39 -2.74 -0.85
C GLN A 119 -13.25 -1.86 -0.34
N ILE A 120 -12.93 -0.81 -1.08
CA ILE A 120 -11.87 0.14 -0.71
C ILE A 120 -12.17 0.80 0.63
N ASP A 121 -13.38 1.34 0.83
CA ASP A 121 -13.81 2.01 2.07
C ASP A 121 -13.60 1.12 3.29
N LYS A 122 -14.01 -0.16 3.21
CA LYS A 122 -13.80 -1.14 4.30
C LYS A 122 -12.34 -1.36 4.63
N ASP A 123 -11.47 -1.37 3.61
CA ASP A 123 -10.06 -1.69 3.74
C ASP A 123 -9.23 -0.51 4.25
N VAL A 124 -9.46 0.70 3.74
CA VAL A 124 -8.74 1.90 4.20
C VAL A 124 -9.13 2.28 5.62
N ARG A 125 -10.37 2.03 6.01
CA ARG A 125 -10.88 2.27 7.37
C ARG A 125 -10.19 1.45 8.46
N ARG A 126 -9.70 0.25 8.11
CA ARG A 126 -9.03 -0.68 9.03
C ARG A 126 -7.52 -0.74 8.85
N LEU A 127 -6.96 0.13 8.00
CA LEU A 127 -5.53 0.19 7.71
C LEU A 127 -4.75 0.65 8.95
N CYS A 128 -3.68 -0.06 9.28
CA CYS A 128 -2.79 0.21 10.42
C CYS A 128 -3.55 0.65 11.70
N PRO A 129 -4.40 -0.23 12.27
CA PRO A 129 -5.29 0.13 13.37
C PRO A 129 -4.56 0.56 14.65
N ASP A 130 -3.25 0.28 14.74
CA ASP A 130 -2.39 0.62 15.86
C ASP A 130 -1.95 2.10 15.86
N ILE A 131 -2.27 2.87 14.80
CA ILE A 131 -2.00 4.32 14.73
C ILE A 131 -3.26 5.12 14.40
N SER A 132 -3.42 6.28 15.04
CA SER A 132 -4.56 7.17 14.81
C SER A 132 -4.45 7.99 13.53
N PHE A 133 -3.26 8.06 12.92
CA PHE A 133 -2.94 8.91 11.78
C PHE A 133 -4.01 8.83 10.67
N PHE A 134 -4.38 7.63 10.24
CA PHE A 134 -5.32 7.47 9.12
C PHE A 134 -6.73 7.98 9.43
N GLN A 135 -7.13 8.02 10.71
CA GLN A 135 -8.42 8.55 11.15
C GLN A 135 -8.42 10.06 11.38
N GLN A 136 -7.23 10.67 11.48
CA GLN A 136 -7.10 12.12 11.66
C GLN A 136 -7.39 12.88 10.37
N GLY A 137 -7.78 14.14 10.52
CA GLY A 137 -7.96 15.05 9.40
C GLY A 137 -6.62 15.41 8.78
N THR A 138 -6.55 15.42 7.45
CA THR A 138 -5.41 15.99 6.72
C THR A 138 -5.42 17.52 6.84
N ASP A 139 -4.24 18.13 6.95
CA ASP A 139 -4.04 19.58 6.88
C ASP A 139 -4.43 20.16 5.51
N TYR A 140 -4.48 19.31 4.47
CA TYR A 140 -4.72 19.69 3.09
C TYR A 140 -5.98 19.01 2.52
N PRO A 141 -7.17 19.30 3.07
CA PRO A 141 -8.41 18.74 2.56
C PRO A 141 -8.68 19.27 1.15
N ARG A 142 -9.11 18.40 0.23
CA ARG A 142 -9.45 18.82 -1.13
C ARG A 142 -10.78 19.56 -1.15
N LYS A 143 -10.73 20.89 -1.07
CA LYS A 143 -11.89 21.79 -1.00
C LYS A 143 -12.97 21.50 -2.06
N GLU A 144 -12.56 21.22 -3.30
CA GLU A 144 -13.47 20.89 -4.42
C GLU A 144 -14.31 19.63 -4.18
N ILE A 145 -13.84 18.70 -3.34
CA ILE A 145 -14.54 17.46 -2.97
C ILE A 145 -15.31 17.66 -1.67
N VAL A 146 -14.64 18.23 -0.68
CA VAL A 146 -15.13 18.39 0.69
C VAL A 146 -16.31 19.36 0.76
N ASN A 147 -16.28 20.45 -0.01
CA ASN A 147 -17.32 21.49 -0.02
C ASN A 147 -18.45 21.22 -1.03
N ALA A 148 -18.43 20.07 -1.73
CA ALA A 148 -19.44 19.72 -2.72
C ALA A 148 -20.75 19.19 -2.09
N ASN A 149 -21.18 19.72 -0.94
CA ASN A 149 -22.33 19.25 -0.16
C ASN A 149 -22.35 17.72 0.06
N GLY A 150 -21.17 17.10 0.13
CA GLY A 150 -21.01 15.67 0.27
C GLY A 150 -21.24 14.83 -0.99
N GLN A 151 -21.59 15.41 -2.15
CA GLN A 151 -21.90 14.66 -3.37
C GLN A 151 -20.67 14.03 -4.03
N ARG A 152 -19.52 14.71 -3.97
CA ARG A 152 -18.24 14.24 -4.55
C ARG A 152 -17.40 13.40 -3.59
N ARG A 153 -17.81 13.30 -2.32
CA ARG A 153 -17.13 12.45 -1.33
C ARG A 153 -17.43 10.99 -1.60
N LEU A 154 -16.39 10.21 -1.85
CA LEU A 154 -16.53 8.81 -2.24
C LEU A 154 -17.19 7.97 -1.14
N HIS A 155 -16.77 8.11 0.11
CA HIS A 155 -17.39 7.41 1.24
C HIS A 155 -18.90 7.70 1.43
N HIS A 156 -19.40 8.88 1.09
CA HIS A 156 -20.85 9.15 1.15
C HIS A 156 -21.62 8.31 0.12
N ARG A 157 -21.04 8.08 -1.07
CA ARG A 157 -21.62 7.18 -2.08
C ARG A 157 -21.79 5.77 -1.51
N VAL A 158 -20.83 5.32 -0.71
CA VAL A 158 -20.88 4.01 -0.02
C VAL A 158 -21.97 3.98 1.05
N GLN A 159 -22.03 4.97 1.94
CA GLN A 159 -23.06 5.05 3.00
C GLN A 159 -24.49 5.01 2.44
N HIS A 160 -24.76 5.79 1.39
CA HIS A 160 -26.07 5.80 0.74
C HIS A 160 -26.40 4.47 0.04
N THR A 161 -25.41 3.74 -0.45
CA THR A 161 -25.58 2.42 -1.05
C THR A 161 -25.97 1.37 0.00
N VAL A 162 -25.30 1.35 1.16
CA VAL A 162 -25.57 0.39 2.25
C VAL A 162 -26.95 0.60 2.86
N LEU A 163 -27.37 1.85 3.10
CA LEU A 163 -28.69 2.18 3.63
C LEU A 163 -29.83 1.73 2.70
N ARG A 164 -29.62 1.75 1.37
CA ARG A 164 -30.59 1.24 0.39
C ARG A 164 -30.69 -0.28 0.38
N SER A 165 -29.59 -1.01 0.57
CA SER A 165 -29.61 -2.48 0.64
C SER A 165 -30.13 -3.04 1.97
N ALA A 166 -29.87 -2.35 3.10
CA ALA A 166 -30.36 -2.77 4.42
C ALA A 166 -31.89 -2.75 4.54
N ASN A 167 -32.56 -1.85 3.80
CA ASN A 167 -34.02 -1.76 3.78
C ASN A 167 -34.68 -2.79 2.84
N VAL A 168 -33.90 -3.62 2.14
CA VAL A 168 -34.41 -4.76 1.37
C VAL A 168 -34.31 -6.00 2.23
N GLU A 169 -35.35 -6.29 3.02
CA GLU A 169 -35.47 -7.56 3.75
C GLU A 169 -35.47 -8.73 2.77
N ARG A 170 -34.35 -9.46 2.69
CA ARG A 170 -34.29 -10.78 2.04
C ARG A 170 -34.93 -11.82 2.95
N LYS A 171 -36.20 -12.16 2.71
CA LYS A 171 -36.77 -13.43 3.20
C LYS A 171 -36.17 -14.59 2.41
N GLY A 172 -35.00 -15.08 2.83
CA GLY A 172 -34.37 -16.25 2.23
C GLY A 172 -33.28 -16.83 3.12
N LEU A 173 -33.51 -18.05 3.62
CA LEU A 173 -32.59 -18.88 4.40
C LEU A 173 -31.31 -19.17 3.60
N GLY A 174 -30.22 -18.47 3.91
CA GLY A 174 -28.90 -18.71 3.31
C GLY A 174 -27.81 -18.56 4.35
N ILE A 175 -27.34 -19.68 4.89
CA ILE A 175 -26.24 -19.75 5.86
C ILE A 175 -24.95 -19.32 5.16
N THR A 176 -24.41 -18.15 5.49
CA THR A 176 -23.05 -17.76 5.11
C THR A 176 -22.09 -18.23 6.19
N LYS A 177 -21.26 -19.24 5.86
CA LYS A 177 -20.16 -19.68 6.72
C LYS A 177 -19.14 -18.54 6.85
N GLN A 178 -19.06 -17.95 8.03
CA GLN A 178 -17.95 -17.08 8.42
C GLN A 178 -16.69 -17.94 8.54
N ILE A 179 -15.78 -17.80 7.58
CA ILE A 179 -14.39 -18.23 7.76
C ILE A 179 -13.77 -17.19 8.71
N ALA A 180 -13.39 -17.63 9.90
CA ALA A 180 -12.74 -16.81 10.91
C ALA A 180 -11.31 -16.47 10.46
N VAL A 181 -11.15 -15.38 9.74
CA VAL A 181 -9.87 -14.68 9.63
C VAL A 181 -9.71 -13.86 10.92
N SER A 182 -8.54 -13.91 11.54
CA SER A 182 -8.22 -13.09 12.71
C SER A 182 -8.29 -11.61 12.32
N ILE A 183 -9.39 -10.94 12.68
CA ILE A 183 -9.64 -9.53 12.37
C ILE A 183 -9.05 -8.68 13.50
N ARG A 184 -8.00 -7.91 13.21
CA ARG A 184 -7.62 -6.78 14.07
C ARG A 184 -8.73 -5.72 13.94
N LYS A 185 -9.49 -5.48 15.01
CA LYS A 185 -10.49 -4.41 15.08
C LYS A 185 -9.80 -3.13 15.55
N ALA A 186 -9.99 -2.03 14.83
CA ALA A 186 -9.65 -0.71 15.32
C ALA A 186 -10.45 -0.40 16.60
N THR A 187 -9.78 0.16 17.60
CA THR A 187 -10.29 0.34 18.97
C THR A 187 -11.06 1.65 19.20
N GLU A 188 -11.15 2.53 18.22
CA GLU A 188 -11.81 3.84 18.37
C GLU A 188 -12.92 4.03 17.34
N ASP A 189 -14.13 4.31 17.83
CA ASP A 189 -15.27 4.69 16.99
C ASP A 189 -14.94 5.97 16.22
N TYR A 190 -15.21 5.96 14.91
CA TYR A 190 -14.96 7.06 13.97
C TYR A 190 -15.59 8.37 14.46
N ALA A 191 -14.78 9.29 14.99
CA ALA A 191 -15.25 10.62 15.30
C ALA A 191 -15.54 11.38 13.98
N PRO A 192 -16.75 11.92 13.77
CA PRO A 192 -17.04 12.73 12.60
C PRO A 192 -16.14 13.97 12.58
N LEU A 193 -15.42 14.20 11.49
CA LEU A 193 -14.66 15.43 11.29
C LEU A 193 -15.61 16.62 11.11
N ALA A 194 -15.13 17.83 11.47
CA ALA A 194 -15.88 19.06 11.23
C ALA A 194 -16.15 19.27 9.73
N GLU A 195 -17.21 20.01 9.41
CA GLU A 195 -17.51 20.41 8.04
C GLU A 195 -16.30 21.13 7.42
N GLY A 196 -15.88 20.71 6.22
CA GLY A 196 -14.63 21.18 5.62
C GLY A 196 -13.40 20.29 5.86
N GLY A 197 -13.48 19.32 6.78
CA GLY A 197 -12.39 18.37 7.06
C GLY A 197 -12.42 17.14 6.14
N GLU A 198 -11.25 16.54 5.92
CA GLU A 198 -11.07 15.29 5.16
C GLU A 198 -10.12 14.39 5.94
N ALA A 199 -10.47 13.14 6.16
CA ALA A 199 -9.60 12.19 6.85
C ALA A 199 -8.52 11.63 5.92
N HIS A 200 -7.38 11.25 6.48
CA HIS A 200 -6.32 10.59 5.71
C HIS A 200 -6.79 9.30 5.02
N TRP A 201 -7.71 8.53 5.61
CA TRP A 201 -8.30 7.36 4.95
C TRP A 201 -9.19 7.72 3.74
N GLU A 202 -9.84 8.90 3.72
CA GLU A 202 -10.60 9.38 2.55
C GLU A 202 -9.65 9.69 1.37
N VAL A 203 -8.47 10.22 1.67
CA VAL A 203 -7.43 10.48 0.67
C VAL A 203 -6.96 9.15 0.05
N LEU A 204 -6.71 8.13 0.88
CA LEU A 204 -6.35 6.79 0.40
C LEU A 204 -7.46 6.12 -0.41
N GLU A 205 -8.73 6.28 0.00
CA GLU A 205 -9.89 5.80 -0.74
C GLU A 205 -9.87 6.34 -2.18
N ARG A 206 -9.61 7.64 -2.34
CA ARG A 206 -9.52 8.29 -3.64
C ARG A 206 -8.34 7.81 -4.47
N ILE A 207 -7.14 7.69 -3.88
CA ILE A 207 -5.96 7.19 -4.60
C ILE A 207 -6.22 5.79 -5.16
N LEU A 208 -6.74 4.88 -4.34
CA LEU A 208 -7.03 3.49 -4.73
C LEU A 208 -8.14 3.41 -5.77
N PHE A 209 -9.18 4.25 -5.63
CA PHE A 209 -10.28 4.31 -6.59
C PHE A 209 -9.79 4.75 -7.97
N LEU A 210 -9.03 5.84 -8.04
CA LEU A 210 -8.47 6.33 -9.31
C LEU A 210 -7.54 5.30 -9.95
N TYR A 211 -6.70 4.63 -9.15
CA TYR A 211 -5.83 3.57 -9.66
C TYR A 211 -6.66 2.43 -10.28
N ALA A 212 -7.71 1.96 -9.59
CA ALA A 212 -8.57 0.90 -10.08
C ALA A 212 -9.29 1.27 -11.39
N LYS A 213 -9.73 2.54 -11.51
CA LYS A 213 -10.35 3.07 -12.74
C LYS A 213 -9.39 3.10 -13.91
N LEU A 214 -8.13 3.49 -13.67
CA LEU A 214 -7.09 3.57 -14.70
C LEU A 214 -6.52 2.21 -15.11
N ASN A 215 -6.71 1.18 -14.27
CA ASN A 215 -6.18 -0.16 -14.50
C ASN A 215 -7.30 -1.22 -14.49
N PRO A 216 -8.29 -1.17 -15.39
CA PRO A 216 -9.47 -2.04 -15.35
C PRO A 216 -9.14 -3.54 -15.52
N GLY A 217 -7.98 -3.88 -16.08
CA GLY A 217 -7.51 -5.26 -16.18
C GLY A 217 -7.09 -5.89 -14.85
N GLN A 218 -6.74 -5.07 -13.85
CA GLN A 218 -6.45 -5.49 -12.48
C GLN A 218 -7.56 -5.07 -11.51
N GLY A 219 -8.03 -3.83 -11.62
CA GLY A 219 -8.97 -3.22 -10.68
C GLY A 219 -8.37 -3.00 -9.30
N TYR A 220 -9.24 -2.90 -8.29
CA TYR A 220 -8.84 -2.94 -6.89
C TYR A 220 -8.81 -4.39 -6.39
N VAL A 221 -7.74 -4.74 -5.67
CA VAL A 221 -7.59 -6.02 -4.99
C VAL A 221 -7.26 -5.75 -3.52
N GLN A 222 -7.99 -6.42 -2.62
CA GLN A 222 -7.76 -6.32 -1.18
C GLN A 222 -6.27 -6.59 -0.87
N GLY A 223 -5.67 -5.70 -0.06
CA GLY A 223 -4.23 -5.71 0.23
C GLY A 223 -3.48 -4.55 -0.41
N MET A 224 -3.99 -3.97 -1.50
CA MET A 224 -3.40 -2.76 -2.10
C MET A 224 -3.42 -1.57 -1.13
N ASN A 225 -4.41 -1.49 -0.24
CA ASN A 225 -4.48 -0.52 0.85
C ASN A 225 -3.24 -0.59 1.78
N GLU A 226 -2.72 -1.80 2.02
CA GLU A 226 -1.55 -2.04 2.87
C GLU A 226 -0.23 -1.66 2.17
N ILE A 227 -0.26 -1.53 0.84
CA ILE A 227 0.88 -1.07 0.04
C ILE A 227 0.90 0.46 -0.06
N VAL A 228 -0.25 1.07 -0.37
CA VAL A 228 -0.32 2.54 -0.51
C VAL A 228 -0.17 3.27 0.83
N GLY A 229 -0.64 2.66 1.93
CA GLY A 229 -0.64 3.23 3.27
C GLY A 229 0.71 3.77 3.74
N PRO A 230 1.78 2.94 3.78
CA PRO A 230 3.10 3.40 4.20
C PRO A 230 3.71 4.48 3.29
N ILE A 231 3.46 4.43 1.98
CA ILE A 231 3.90 5.47 1.01
C ILE A 231 3.23 6.80 1.34
N TYR A 232 1.91 6.78 1.50
CA TYR A 232 1.15 7.98 1.84
C TYR A 232 1.58 8.56 3.18
N HIS A 233 1.72 7.72 4.21
CA HIS A 233 2.19 8.16 5.53
C HIS A 233 3.55 8.83 5.44
N ALA A 234 4.50 8.27 4.69
CA ALA A 234 5.80 8.90 4.48
C ALA A 234 5.64 10.33 3.92
N PHE A 235 4.85 10.50 2.87
CA PHE A 235 4.74 11.78 2.15
C PHE A 235 3.87 12.80 2.88
N ALA A 236 2.82 12.36 3.57
CA ALA A 236 1.92 13.21 4.32
C ALA A 236 2.54 13.67 5.67
N CYS A 237 3.56 12.97 6.17
CA CYS A 237 4.33 13.37 7.35
C CYS A 237 5.63 14.14 7.00
N ASP A 238 5.82 14.54 5.74
CA ASP A 238 6.99 15.32 5.32
C ASP A 238 7.08 16.64 6.13
N PRO A 239 8.24 17.05 6.67
CA PRO A 239 8.34 18.31 7.41
C PRO A 239 8.04 19.56 6.56
N ASP A 240 8.26 19.51 5.24
CA ASP A 240 7.99 20.62 4.34
C ASP A 240 6.52 20.63 3.89
N GLN A 241 5.85 21.74 4.18
CA GLN A 241 4.45 21.98 3.84
C GLN A 241 4.17 21.90 2.33
N ASN A 242 5.10 22.35 1.48
CA ASN A 242 4.93 22.30 0.03
C ASN A 242 4.92 20.86 -0.49
N TRP A 243 5.64 19.96 0.20
CA TRP A 243 5.62 18.54 -0.13
C TRP A 243 4.36 17.86 0.41
N ARG A 244 3.94 18.17 1.64
CA ARG A 244 2.71 17.62 2.23
C ARG A 244 1.45 17.97 1.45
N GLU A 245 1.34 19.21 0.95
CA GLU A 245 0.19 19.65 0.16
C GLU A 245 -0.07 18.74 -1.05
N HIS A 246 0.99 18.18 -1.62
CA HIS A 246 0.93 17.33 -2.80
C HIS A 246 1.13 15.84 -2.50
N ALA A 247 1.13 15.44 -1.22
CA ALA A 247 1.37 14.06 -0.80
C ALA A 247 0.44 13.06 -1.50
N GLU A 248 -0.82 13.41 -1.70
CA GLU A 248 -1.79 12.57 -2.40
C GLU A 248 -1.36 12.24 -3.84
N ALA A 249 -1.06 13.27 -4.64
CA ALA A 249 -0.69 13.10 -6.05
C ALA A 249 0.66 12.38 -6.19
N ASP A 250 1.63 12.75 -5.37
CA ASP A 250 2.95 12.13 -5.36
C ASP A 250 2.86 10.64 -4.96
N THR A 251 2.00 10.32 -3.98
CA THR A 251 1.71 8.94 -3.56
C THR A 251 1.11 8.13 -4.71
N PHE A 252 0.11 8.69 -5.41
CA PHE A 252 -0.55 7.99 -6.51
C PHE A 252 0.44 7.50 -7.57
N PHE A 253 1.41 8.33 -7.98
CA PHE A 253 2.38 7.93 -9.00
C PHE A 253 3.43 6.98 -8.46
N CYS A 254 3.95 7.19 -7.24
CA CYS A 254 4.88 6.26 -6.61
C CYS A 254 4.25 4.87 -6.43
N PHE A 255 3.00 4.84 -5.95
CA PHE A 255 2.20 3.63 -5.82
C PHE A 255 1.97 2.97 -7.18
N THR A 256 1.58 3.74 -8.20
CA THR A 256 1.36 3.21 -9.56
C THR A 256 2.62 2.56 -10.14
N ASN A 257 3.77 3.21 -9.97
CA ASN A 257 5.06 2.67 -10.41
C ASN A 257 5.38 1.35 -9.68
N LEU A 258 5.24 1.31 -8.35
CA LEU A 258 5.44 0.08 -7.58
C LEU A 258 4.47 -1.03 -8.01
N MET A 259 3.18 -0.71 -8.15
CA MET A 259 2.16 -1.66 -8.59
C MET A 259 2.43 -2.23 -9.98
N SER A 260 3.07 -1.48 -10.88
CA SER A 260 3.45 -1.99 -12.20
C SER A 260 4.47 -3.14 -12.11
N GLU A 261 5.29 -3.17 -11.06
CA GLU A 261 6.28 -4.20 -10.81
C GLU A 261 5.71 -5.40 -10.03
N ILE A 262 4.78 -5.15 -9.09
CA ILE A 262 4.18 -6.21 -8.25
C ILE A 262 2.81 -6.68 -8.75
N ARG A 263 2.38 -6.23 -9.94
CA ARG A 263 1.05 -6.51 -10.50
C ARG A 263 0.70 -8.00 -10.49
N ASP A 264 1.69 -8.83 -10.81
CA ASP A 264 1.53 -10.27 -10.95
C ASP A 264 1.19 -10.96 -9.62
N PHE A 265 1.46 -10.33 -8.47
CA PHE A 265 1.07 -10.84 -7.15
C PHE A 265 -0.43 -10.71 -6.87
N PHE A 266 -1.14 -9.85 -7.60
CA PHE A 266 -2.56 -9.53 -7.37
C PHE A 266 -3.49 -10.13 -8.43
N ILE A 267 -2.95 -10.68 -9.52
CA ILE A 267 -3.74 -11.24 -10.60
C ILE A 267 -3.66 -12.76 -10.51
N LYS A 268 -4.77 -13.39 -10.09
CA LYS A 268 -4.86 -14.84 -9.91
C LYS A 268 -4.44 -15.67 -11.12
N SER A 269 -4.69 -15.19 -12.34
CA SER A 269 -4.26 -15.88 -13.57
C SER A 269 -2.75 -15.88 -13.78
N LEU A 270 -2.00 -15.08 -13.01
CA LEU A 270 -0.54 -14.98 -13.05
C LEU A 270 0.13 -15.66 -11.86
N ASP A 271 -0.62 -16.35 -10.98
CA ASP A 271 -0.06 -17.01 -9.79
C ASP A 271 1.07 -18.00 -10.13
N GLU A 272 0.97 -18.68 -11.28
CA GLU A 272 1.93 -19.65 -11.81
C GLU A 272 3.04 -19.04 -12.69
N ALA A 273 3.01 -17.73 -12.95
CA ALA A 273 4.04 -17.05 -13.75
C ALA A 273 5.41 -17.07 -13.04
N GLU A 274 6.48 -16.77 -13.77
CA GLU A 274 7.85 -16.73 -13.21
C GLU A 274 7.99 -15.76 -12.03
N PHE A 275 7.26 -14.65 -12.09
CA PHE A 275 7.13 -13.64 -11.03
C PHE A 275 5.80 -13.74 -10.27
N GLY A 276 5.02 -14.81 -10.50
CA GLY A 276 3.80 -15.09 -9.79
C GLY A 276 4.04 -15.51 -8.34
N ILE A 277 3.00 -15.43 -7.52
CA ILE A 277 3.10 -15.69 -6.09
C ILE A 277 3.53 -17.13 -5.76
N ASN A 278 3.10 -18.14 -6.55
CA ASN A 278 3.50 -19.54 -6.32
C ASN A 278 4.98 -19.76 -6.63
N SER A 279 5.51 -19.13 -7.68
CA SER A 279 6.95 -19.14 -7.99
C SER A 279 7.77 -18.49 -6.86
N MET A 280 7.32 -17.36 -6.32
CA MET A 280 7.97 -16.67 -5.21
C MET A 280 8.01 -17.53 -3.93
N MET A 281 6.90 -18.19 -3.59
CA MET A 281 6.84 -19.14 -2.46
C MET A 281 7.73 -20.38 -2.68
N GLY A 282 7.82 -20.87 -3.93
CA GLY A 282 8.75 -21.94 -4.31
C GLY A 282 10.21 -21.54 -4.13
N LYS A 283 10.58 -20.32 -4.54
CA LYS A 283 11.91 -19.74 -4.32
C LYS A 283 12.22 -19.60 -2.83
N LEU A 284 11.27 -19.14 -2.02
CA LEU A 284 11.41 -19.10 -0.55
C LEU A 284 11.67 -20.48 0.04
N THR A 285 10.85 -21.47 -0.34
CA THR A 285 11.03 -22.86 0.12
C THR A 285 12.42 -23.40 -0.22
N THR A 286 12.90 -23.09 -1.42
CA THR A 286 14.26 -23.46 -1.86
C THR A 286 15.33 -22.77 -1.04
N GLN A 287 15.18 -21.47 -0.75
CA GLN A 287 16.11 -20.72 0.10
C GLN A 287 16.18 -21.28 1.52
N VAL A 288 15.04 -21.64 2.13
CA VAL A 288 15.04 -22.30 3.45
C VAL A 288 15.76 -23.65 3.37
N LYS A 289 15.49 -24.46 2.34
CA LYS A 289 16.14 -25.76 2.15
C LYS A 289 17.67 -25.66 2.04
N VAL A 290 18.17 -24.67 1.31
CA VAL A 290 19.62 -24.49 1.09
C VAL A 290 20.31 -24.00 2.37
N ASN A 291 19.67 -23.10 3.12
CA ASN A 291 20.30 -22.45 4.28
C ASN A 291 20.07 -23.21 5.60
N ASP A 292 18.97 -23.95 5.75
CA ASP A 292 18.69 -24.81 6.90
C ASP A 292 17.81 -26.02 6.49
N PRO A 293 18.46 -27.13 6.07
CA PRO A 293 17.75 -28.35 5.66
C PRO A 293 16.90 -28.98 6.77
N GLU A 294 17.27 -28.81 8.05
CA GLU A 294 16.53 -29.38 9.18
C GLU A 294 15.19 -28.67 9.37
N VAL A 295 15.19 -27.34 9.35
CA VAL A 295 13.95 -26.54 9.42
C VAL A 295 13.07 -26.84 8.21
N TRP A 296 13.64 -26.88 7.00
CA TRP A 296 12.89 -27.24 5.80
C TRP A 296 12.24 -28.61 5.91
N MET A 297 13.00 -29.62 6.36
CA MET A 297 12.50 -30.98 6.53
C MET A 297 11.41 -31.04 7.59
N ARG A 298 11.55 -30.29 8.69
CA ARG A 298 10.53 -30.20 9.75
C ARG A 298 9.21 -29.65 9.22
N LEU A 299 9.25 -28.55 8.48
CA LEU A 299 8.06 -27.96 7.86
C LEU A 299 7.43 -28.92 6.85
N HIS A 300 8.26 -29.62 6.07
CA HIS A 300 7.78 -30.58 5.07
C HIS A 300 7.12 -31.82 5.70
N GLN A 301 7.71 -32.39 6.75
CA GLN A 301 7.14 -33.54 7.48
C GLN A 301 5.82 -33.21 8.18
N GLN A 302 5.61 -31.94 8.54
CA GLN A 302 4.35 -31.46 9.09
C GLN A 302 3.32 -31.11 8.01
N GLU A 303 3.65 -31.28 6.72
CA GLU A 303 2.81 -30.86 5.59
C GLU A 303 2.45 -29.36 5.67
N LEU A 304 3.35 -28.55 6.21
CA LEU A 304 3.14 -27.12 6.43
C LEU A 304 3.40 -26.35 5.13
N CYS A 305 2.33 -26.15 4.36
CA CYS A 305 2.37 -25.48 3.07
C CYS A 305 2.77 -23.99 3.18
N PRO A 306 3.71 -23.48 2.35
CA PRO A 306 4.11 -22.06 2.33
C PRO A 306 2.96 -21.06 2.20
N GLN A 307 1.88 -21.44 1.53
CA GLN A 307 0.69 -20.63 1.32
C GLN A 307 0.04 -20.19 2.64
N TYR A 308 0.18 -20.98 3.71
CA TYR A 308 -0.47 -20.70 5.00
C TYR A 308 0.17 -19.55 5.77
N TYR A 309 1.42 -19.19 5.46
CA TYR A 309 2.14 -18.13 6.17
C TYR A 309 2.78 -17.11 5.23
N SER A 310 3.41 -17.54 4.14
CA SER A 310 4.23 -16.66 3.27
C SER A 310 3.46 -15.94 2.17
N PHE A 311 2.22 -16.35 1.86
CA PHE A 311 1.42 -15.69 0.83
C PHE A 311 1.25 -14.20 1.14
N ARG A 312 0.81 -13.88 2.35
CA ARG A 312 0.62 -12.51 2.83
C ARG A 312 1.94 -11.76 2.95
N TRP A 313 3.00 -12.43 3.40
CA TRP A 313 4.33 -11.84 3.55
C TRP A 313 4.84 -11.28 2.22
N LEU A 314 4.70 -12.07 1.16
CA LEU A 314 5.20 -11.74 -0.16
C LEU A 314 4.28 -10.76 -0.90
N THR A 315 2.96 -11.00 -0.90
CA THR A 315 1.98 -10.15 -1.60
C THR A 315 1.91 -8.74 -1.01
N LEU A 316 2.05 -8.60 0.31
CA LEU A 316 1.93 -7.32 1.01
C LEU A 316 3.28 -6.70 1.39
N LEU A 317 4.39 -7.23 0.87
CA LEU A 317 5.75 -6.74 1.17
C LEU A 317 5.99 -6.60 2.70
N LEU A 318 5.50 -7.58 3.46
CA LEU A 318 5.58 -7.69 4.92
C LEU A 318 4.83 -6.61 5.73
N SER A 319 4.00 -5.77 5.10
CA SER A 319 3.37 -4.62 5.77
C SER A 319 2.40 -4.99 6.90
N GLN A 320 1.88 -6.22 6.92
CA GLN A 320 1.04 -6.72 8.02
C GLN A 320 1.78 -7.60 9.04
N GLU A 321 3.09 -7.84 8.86
CA GLU A 321 3.89 -8.62 9.82
C GLU A 321 4.56 -7.74 10.87
N PHE A 322 4.84 -6.48 10.49
CA PHE A 322 5.62 -5.54 11.29
C PHE A 322 4.83 -4.25 11.52
N PRO A 323 5.09 -3.52 12.62
CA PRO A 323 4.52 -2.19 12.82
C PRO A 323 5.04 -1.21 11.76
N LEU A 324 4.29 -0.14 11.49
CA LEU A 324 4.58 0.79 10.39
C LEU A 324 6.03 1.30 10.35
N PRO A 325 6.68 1.72 11.46
CA PRO A 325 8.08 2.15 11.42
C PRO A 325 9.04 1.08 10.90
N ASP A 326 8.83 -0.18 11.29
CA ASP A 326 9.64 -1.30 10.83
C ASP A 326 9.37 -1.62 9.36
N VAL A 327 8.11 -1.51 8.91
CA VAL A 327 7.74 -1.64 7.49
C VAL A 327 8.46 -0.59 6.65
N MET A 328 8.45 0.67 7.08
CA MET A 328 9.18 1.75 6.40
C MET A 328 10.68 1.46 6.34
N ARG A 329 11.26 0.96 7.44
CA ARG A 329 12.68 0.57 7.47
C ARG A 329 12.98 -0.61 6.53
N ILE A 330 12.13 -1.62 6.45
CA ILE A 330 12.27 -2.73 5.47
C ILE A 330 12.22 -2.17 4.05
N TRP A 331 11.30 -1.26 3.79
CA TRP A 331 11.07 -0.68 2.47
C TRP A 331 12.19 0.25 2.01
N ASP A 332 12.88 0.93 2.92
CA ASP A 332 14.14 1.63 2.60
C ASP A 332 15.14 0.68 1.92
N SER A 333 15.28 -0.54 2.46
CA SER A 333 16.16 -1.56 1.86
C SER A 333 15.59 -2.19 0.60
N LEU A 334 14.28 -2.48 0.55
CA LEU A 334 13.67 -3.07 -0.64
C LEU A 334 13.69 -2.11 -1.83
N PHE A 335 13.32 -0.85 -1.67
CA PHE A 335 13.31 0.11 -2.77
C PHE A 335 14.71 0.44 -3.27
N ALA A 336 15.71 0.39 -2.38
CA ALA A 336 17.12 0.53 -2.73
C ALA A 336 17.69 -0.66 -3.52
N ASP A 337 17.16 -1.86 -3.34
CA ASP A 337 17.69 -3.07 -3.93
C ASP A 337 17.27 -3.22 -5.40
N GLU A 338 18.25 -3.46 -6.28
CA GLU A 338 17.99 -3.71 -7.71
C GLU A 338 17.24 -5.04 -7.94
N ASN A 339 17.44 -6.00 -7.02
CA ASN A 339 16.78 -7.31 -7.05
C ASN A 339 15.83 -7.44 -5.85
N ARG A 340 15.03 -6.41 -5.57
CA ARG A 340 14.21 -6.29 -4.37
C ARG A 340 13.31 -7.48 -4.06
N PHE A 341 12.75 -8.14 -5.06
CA PHE A 341 11.90 -9.33 -4.83
C PHE A 341 12.74 -10.55 -4.44
N SER A 342 13.96 -10.68 -4.97
CA SER A 342 14.92 -11.66 -4.46
C SER A 342 15.30 -11.31 -3.02
N PHE A 343 15.58 -10.04 -2.71
CA PHE A 343 15.89 -9.63 -1.34
C PHE A 343 14.72 -9.85 -0.37
N LEU A 344 13.48 -9.59 -0.78
CA LEU A 344 12.27 -9.91 0.00
C LEU A 344 12.20 -11.41 0.36
N ILE A 345 12.56 -12.30 -0.56
CA ILE A 345 12.65 -13.74 -0.28
C ILE A 345 13.73 -14.01 0.80
N HIS A 346 14.88 -13.34 0.75
CA HIS A 346 15.90 -13.47 1.79
C HIS A 346 15.43 -12.94 3.16
N ILE A 347 14.61 -11.88 3.19
CA ILE A 347 13.98 -11.39 4.43
C ILE A 347 13.02 -12.44 4.99
N CYS A 348 12.13 -12.99 4.16
CA CYS A 348 11.20 -14.04 4.56
C CYS A 348 11.95 -15.30 5.04
N CYS A 349 13.05 -15.67 4.37
CA CYS A 349 13.91 -16.77 4.79
C CYS A 349 14.56 -16.47 6.15
N ALA A 350 15.12 -15.27 6.33
CA ALA A 350 15.69 -14.83 7.60
C ALA A 350 14.68 -14.91 8.75
N MET A 351 13.43 -14.50 8.55
CA MET A 351 12.35 -14.64 9.54
C MET A 351 12.18 -16.10 9.98
N ILE A 352 12.07 -17.03 9.03
CA ILE A 352 11.93 -18.47 9.34
C ILE A 352 13.14 -19.00 10.10
N LEU A 353 14.35 -18.65 9.66
CA LEU A 353 15.60 -19.11 10.28
C LEU A 353 15.88 -18.49 11.65
N LEU A 354 15.26 -17.37 12.00
CA LEU A 354 15.32 -16.80 13.36
C LEU A 354 14.42 -17.57 14.33
N LEU A 355 13.41 -18.28 13.82
CA LEU A 355 12.49 -19.10 14.61
C LEU A 355 12.92 -20.57 14.67
N ARG A 356 14.11 -20.90 14.18
CA ARG A 356 14.64 -22.27 14.04
C ARG A 356 14.32 -23.17 15.23
N ASP A 357 14.78 -22.80 16.42
CA ASP A 357 14.70 -23.67 17.59
C ASP A 357 13.24 -23.92 18.02
N GLN A 358 12.39 -22.91 17.85
CA GLN A 358 10.95 -23.00 18.14
C GLN A 358 10.25 -23.89 17.11
N LEU A 359 10.60 -23.79 15.82
CA LEU A 359 10.03 -24.59 14.75
C LEU A 359 10.40 -26.07 14.85
N LEU A 360 11.65 -26.37 15.24
CA LEU A 360 12.12 -27.74 15.44
C LEU A 360 11.44 -28.41 16.63
N ALA A 361 11.21 -27.66 17.72
CA ALA A 361 10.52 -28.15 18.90
C ALA A 361 8.99 -28.22 18.75
N GLY A 362 8.39 -27.33 17.96
CA GLY A 362 6.94 -27.17 17.80
C GLY A 362 6.29 -28.22 16.91
N ASP A 363 4.99 -28.43 17.10
CA ASP A 363 4.11 -29.24 16.23
C ASP A 363 3.47 -28.39 15.12
N PHE A 364 2.65 -29.01 14.27
CA PHE A 364 2.00 -28.32 13.15
C PHE A 364 1.22 -27.07 13.60
N ALA A 365 0.36 -27.21 14.61
CA ALA A 365 -0.51 -26.11 15.06
C ALA A 365 0.30 -24.96 15.66
N THR A 366 1.33 -25.27 16.46
CA THR A 366 2.23 -24.27 17.05
C THR A 366 3.03 -23.55 15.97
N ASN A 367 3.59 -24.29 15.00
CA ASN A 367 4.43 -23.72 13.95
C ASN A 367 3.65 -22.85 12.97
N VAL A 368 2.44 -23.27 12.57
CA VAL A 368 1.56 -22.43 11.73
C VAL A 368 1.23 -21.13 12.45
N LYS A 369 0.84 -21.21 13.73
CA LYS A 369 0.52 -20.02 14.52
C LYS A 369 1.72 -19.10 14.69
N LEU A 370 2.90 -19.66 14.93
CA LEU A 370 4.15 -18.93 15.09
C LEU A 370 4.55 -18.19 13.81
N LEU A 371 4.44 -18.85 12.64
CA LEU A 371 4.72 -18.22 11.35
C LEU A 371 3.64 -17.18 10.97
N GLN A 372 2.37 -17.39 11.30
CA GLN A 372 1.32 -16.40 11.03
C GLN A 372 1.38 -15.18 11.95
N ASN A 373 1.98 -15.32 13.13
CA ASN A 373 2.11 -14.28 14.15
C ASN A 373 3.58 -14.16 14.54
N PHE A 374 4.38 -13.62 13.62
CA PHE A 374 5.81 -13.46 13.83
C PHE A 374 6.09 -12.68 15.13
N PRO A 375 6.96 -13.18 16.03
CA PRO A 375 7.27 -12.50 17.27
C PRO A 375 7.89 -11.12 17.06
N SER A 376 7.65 -10.20 17.98
CA SER A 376 8.33 -8.90 18.00
C SER A 376 9.84 -9.11 18.12
N VAL A 377 10.59 -8.49 17.22
CA VAL A 377 12.06 -8.53 17.17
C VAL A 377 12.57 -7.20 16.65
N ASP A 378 13.79 -6.83 17.02
CA ASP A 378 14.49 -5.72 16.36
C ASP A 378 14.63 -6.03 14.87
N ILE A 379 14.02 -5.20 14.03
CA ILE A 379 14.00 -5.39 12.58
C ILE A 379 15.40 -5.43 11.98
N GLN A 380 16.37 -4.76 12.61
CA GLN A 380 17.76 -4.76 12.16
C GLN A 380 18.37 -6.16 12.25
N ILE A 381 17.94 -7.02 13.18
CA ILE A 381 18.37 -8.42 13.26
C ILE A 381 17.89 -9.19 12.03
N VAL A 382 16.63 -9.02 11.65
CA VAL A 382 16.03 -9.67 10.47
C VAL A 382 16.76 -9.21 9.21
N LEU A 383 16.93 -7.90 9.02
CA LEU A 383 17.61 -7.34 7.87
C LEU A 383 19.08 -7.77 7.79
N SER A 384 19.80 -7.76 8.92
CA SER A 384 21.20 -8.22 9.00
C SER A 384 21.35 -9.66 8.55
N LYS A 385 20.46 -10.55 9.03
CA LYS A 385 20.44 -11.95 8.59
C LYS A 385 20.06 -12.08 7.12
N ALA A 386 19.06 -11.32 6.64
CA ALA A 386 18.65 -11.32 5.24
C ALA A 386 19.77 -10.88 4.29
N ALA A 387 20.52 -9.82 4.63
CA ALA A 387 21.66 -9.38 3.84
C ALA A 387 22.77 -10.43 3.81
N ALA A 388 23.09 -11.04 4.95
CA ALA A 388 24.06 -12.13 5.00
C ALA A 388 23.65 -13.30 4.08
N LEU A 389 22.37 -13.71 4.10
CA LEU A 389 21.83 -14.72 3.19
C LEU A 389 21.93 -14.30 1.71
N ALA A 390 21.74 -13.02 1.42
CA ALA A 390 21.86 -12.46 0.07
C ALA A 390 23.32 -12.21 -0.37
N GLY A 391 24.33 -12.56 0.45
CA GLY A 391 25.73 -12.25 0.18
C GLY A 391 26.08 -10.76 0.25
N LYS A 392 25.24 -9.96 0.92
CA LYS A 392 25.39 -8.52 1.11
C LYS A 392 25.88 -8.23 2.52
N SER A 393 26.83 -7.31 2.66
CA SER A 393 27.30 -6.88 3.99
C SER A 393 26.45 -5.72 4.50
N LEU A 394 25.71 -5.94 5.58
CA LEU A 394 25.17 -4.87 6.44
C LEU A 394 26.18 -4.58 7.55
N ASN A 395 27.37 -4.10 7.23
CA ASN A 395 28.29 -3.68 8.29
C ASN A 395 27.73 -2.42 8.96
N SER A 396 27.36 -2.56 10.24
CA SER A 396 27.11 -1.44 11.14
C SER A 396 28.37 -0.58 11.21
N SER A 397 28.32 0.59 10.57
CA SER A 397 29.32 1.66 10.73
C SER A 397 28.80 2.70 11.70
#